data_AF-A0A072TXC8-F1
#
_entry.id   AF-A0A072TXC8-F1
#
_cell.length_a   1.000
_cell.length_b   1.000
_cell.length_c   1.000
_cell.angle_alpha   90.00
_cell.angle_beta   90.00
_cell.angle_gamma   90.00
#
_symmetry.space_group_name_H-M   'P 1'
#
loop_
_entity.id
_entity.type
_entity.pdbx_description
1 polymer ?
#
loop_
_entity_poly.entity_id
_entity_poly.type
_entity_poly.pdbx_seq_one_letter_code
_entity_poly.pdbx_strand_id
1 'polypeptide(L)' 'MFQVKTKVQAHASSLIPVHGFSFTKISEITSSTKDYNFLVDVIGVLSGMSTEREYVRDGKVTRMIVIELTDHR' A
#
# COMPACT_ATOMS: atom_id res chain seq x y z
N MET A 1 7.68 -21.05 -1.59
CA MET A 1 9.07 -20.80 -1.13
C MET A 1 10.02 -21.24 -2.24
N PHE A 2 10.95 -20.38 -2.63
CA PHE A 2 11.97 -20.75 -3.64
C PHE A 2 12.99 -21.72 -3.04
N GLN A 3 13.55 -22.58 -3.89
CA GLN A 3 14.52 -23.62 -3.52
C GLN A 3 15.76 -23.50 -4.40
N VAL A 4 16.83 -24.22 -4.05
CA VAL A 4 18.11 -24.23 -4.82
C VAL A 4 17.89 -24.56 -6.30
N LYS A 5 16.87 -25.35 -6.64
CA LYS A 5 16.55 -25.72 -8.03
C LYS A 5 15.60 -24.76 -8.74
N THR A 6 15.12 -23.71 -8.08
CA THR A 6 14.28 -22.69 -8.73
C THR A 6 15.08 -21.96 -9.80
N LYS A 7 14.55 -21.90 -11.02
CA LYS A 7 15.08 -21.09 -12.13
C LYS A 7 14.09 -19.97 -12.42
N VAL A 8 14.59 -18.78 -12.70
CA VAL A 8 13.79 -17.60 -13.03
C VAL A 8 14.19 -17.13 -14.42
N GLN A 9 13.22 -16.80 -15.25
CA GLN A 9 13.42 -16.27 -16.60
C GLN A 9 12.55 -15.03 -16.78
N ALA A 10 13.12 -13.97 -17.36
CA ALA A 10 12.36 -12.78 -17.72
C ALA A 10 11.33 -13.13 -18.81
N HIS A 11 10.12 -12.64 -18.68
CA HIS A 11 9.04 -12.86 -19.62
C HIS A 11 8.26 -11.57 -19.82
N ALA A 12 8.02 -11.20 -21.08
CA ALA A 12 7.17 -10.08 -21.45
C ALA A 12 5.86 -10.62 -22.02
N SER A 13 4.73 -10.28 -21.40
CA SER A 13 3.40 -10.65 -21.87
C SER A 13 2.42 -9.54 -21.60
N SER A 14 1.57 -9.25 -22.58
CA SER A 14 0.42 -8.36 -22.40
C SER A 14 -0.72 -9.01 -21.60
N LEU A 15 -0.67 -10.33 -21.37
CA LEU A 15 -1.67 -11.06 -20.59
C LEU A 15 -1.44 -10.96 -19.07
N ILE A 16 -0.26 -10.53 -18.64
CA ILE A 16 0.05 -10.36 -17.22
C ILE A 16 -0.22 -8.89 -16.87
N PRO A 17 -1.17 -8.61 -15.96
CA PRO A 17 -1.41 -7.25 -15.50
C PRO A 17 -0.12 -6.66 -14.92
N VAL A 18 0.27 -5.47 -15.37
CA VAL A 18 1.58 -4.87 -15.04
C VAL A 18 1.75 -4.66 -13.53
N HIS A 19 0.66 -4.41 -12.82
CA HIS A 19 0.72 -4.04 -11.41
C HIS A 19 -0.09 -4.92 -10.47
N GLY A 20 -0.99 -5.78 -11.00
CA GLY A 20 -1.74 -6.75 -10.20
C GLY A 20 -2.60 -6.17 -9.06
N PHE A 21 -2.94 -4.88 -9.09
CA PHE A 21 -3.69 -4.22 -8.01
C PHE A 21 -5.16 -4.63 -7.98
N SER A 22 -5.71 -4.72 -6.77
CA SER A 22 -7.13 -4.92 -6.48
C SER A 22 -7.64 -3.79 -5.59
N PHE A 23 -8.00 -2.67 -6.21
CA PHE A 23 -8.35 -1.45 -5.47
C PHE A 23 -9.59 -1.58 -4.58
N THR A 24 -9.44 -1.13 -3.34
CA THR A 24 -10.48 -0.99 -2.32
C THR A 24 -10.82 0.49 -2.15
N LYS A 25 -12.11 0.82 -2.02
CA LYS A 25 -12.54 2.22 -1.82
C LYS A 25 -12.17 2.70 -0.42
N ILE A 26 -11.86 3.98 -0.29
CA ILE A 26 -11.57 4.61 1.00
C ILE A 26 -12.81 4.52 1.92
N SER A 27 -14.01 4.67 1.37
CA SER A 27 -15.25 4.53 2.14
C SER A 27 -15.49 3.11 2.68
N GLU A 28 -15.01 2.07 2.00
CA GLU A 28 -15.10 0.67 2.47
C GLU A 28 -14.12 0.44 3.63
N ILE A 29 -12.96 1.08 3.61
CA ILE A 29 -11.96 1.02 4.69
C ILE A 29 -12.46 1.75 5.93
N THR A 30 -13.03 2.95 5.77
CA THR A 30 -13.48 3.79 6.89
C THR A 30 -14.80 3.33 7.52
N SER A 31 -15.63 2.61 6.77
CA SER A 31 -16.91 2.06 7.27
C SER A 31 -16.78 0.70 7.95
N SER A 32 -15.65 0.00 7.80
CA SER A 32 -15.45 -1.31 8.44
C SER A 32 -15.33 -1.18 9.96
N THR A 33 -16.21 -1.89 10.68
CA THR A 33 -16.21 -2.01 12.15
C THR A 33 -15.45 -3.24 12.65
N LYS A 34 -14.76 -3.99 11.77
CA LYS A 34 -14.07 -5.24 12.11
C LYS A 34 -12.63 -5.28 11.61
N ASP A 35 -11.77 -5.80 12.50
CA ASP A 35 -10.37 -6.22 12.32
C ASP A 35 -9.56 -5.49 11.24
N TYR A 36 -8.79 -4.48 11.66
CA TYR A 36 -7.84 -3.73 10.81
C TYR A 36 -6.60 -4.53 10.39
N ASN A 37 -6.66 -5.87 10.42
CA ASN A 37 -5.53 -6.78 10.21
C ASN A 37 -5.51 -7.37 8.78
N PHE A 38 -5.81 -6.57 7.76
CA PHE A 38 -5.72 -6.99 6.35
C PHE A 38 -5.02 -5.95 5.48
N LEU A 39 -4.48 -6.39 4.34
CA LEU A 39 -3.83 -5.53 3.35
C LEU A 39 -4.86 -5.09 2.31
N VAL A 40 -4.73 -3.84 1.86
CA VAL A 40 -5.58 -3.22 0.82
C VAL A 40 -4.72 -2.49 -0.19
N ASP A 41 -5.16 -2.49 -1.44
CA ASP A 41 -4.65 -1.56 -2.45
C ASP A 41 -5.59 -0.36 -2.52
N VAL A 42 -5.06 0.85 -2.43
CA VAL A 42 -5.84 2.09 -2.50
C VAL A 42 -5.27 3.00 -3.58
N ILE A 43 -6.15 3.67 -4.31
CA ILE A 43 -5.81 4.75 -5.24
C ILE A 43 -6.68 5.96 -4.92
N GLY A 44 -6.07 7.15 -4.91
CA GLY A 44 -6.76 8.40 -4.60
C GLY A 44 -5.95 9.60 -5.03
N VAL A 45 -6.60 10.77 -5.01
CA VAL A 45 -5.98 12.07 -5.23
C VAL A 45 -5.30 12.50 -3.93
N LEU A 46 -4.03 12.89 -4.02
CA LEU A 46 -3.30 13.51 -2.91
C LEU A 46 -3.89 14.90 -2.63
N SER A 47 -4.66 15.02 -1.54
CA SER A 47 -5.29 16.28 -1.12
C SER A 47 -4.47 17.05 -0.08
N GLY A 48 -3.56 16.37 0.61
CA GLY A 48 -2.76 16.98 1.69
C GLY A 48 -1.53 16.15 2.05
N MET A 49 -0.53 16.82 2.64
CA MET A 49 0.70 16.19 3.12
C MET A 49 1.26 16.98 4.32
N SER A 50 1.71 16.28 5.35
CA SER A 50 2.38 16.89 6.49
C SER A 50 3.84 17.23 6.18
N THR A 51 4.47 18.02 7.06
CA THR A 51 5.93 18.02 7.15
C THR A 51 6.43 16.67 7.65
N GLU A 52 7.70 16.34 7.33
CA GLU A 52 8.38 15.18 7.90
C GLU A 52 8.53 15.32 9.41
N ARG A 53 8.32 14.22 10.13
CA ARG A 53 8.46 14.11 11.59
C ARG A 53 9.23 12.86 11.95
N GLU A 54 9.90 12.88 13.10
CA GLU A 54 10.56 11.70 13.65
C GLU A 54 9.70 11.06 14.73
N TYR A 55 9.60 9.73 14.69
CA TYR A 55 8.89 8.90 15.65
C TYR A 55 9.85 7.89 16.26
N VAL A 56 9.87 7.79 17.58
CA VAL A 56 10.72 6.84 18.31
C VAL A 56 9.86 5.68 18.80
N ARG A 57 10.17 4.47 18.36
CA ARG A 57 9.54 3.23 18.83
C ARG A 57 10.62 2.18 19.03
N ASP A 58 10.57 1.50 20.18
CA ASP A 58 11.52 0.44 20.55
C ASP A 58 13.00 0.89 20.43
N GLY A 59 13.27 2.16 20.76
CA GLY A 59 14.61 2.77 20.67
C GLY A 59 15.06 3.13 19.24
N LYS A 60 14.24 2.89 18.22
CA LYS A 60 14.53 3.22 16.83
C LYS A 60 13.82 4.51 16.41
N VAL A 61 14.60 5.45 15.87
CA VAL A 61 14.08 6.66 15.20
C VAL A 61 13.62 6.29 13.79
N THR A 62 12.38 6.63 13.45
CA THR A 62 11.79 6.42 12.12
C THR A 62 11.18 7.73 11.63
N ARG A 63 11.49 8.13 10.41
CA ARG A 63 10.89 9.31 9.76
C ARG A 63 9.51 8.97 9.22
N MET A 64 8.57 9.89 9.40
CA MET A 64 7.16 9.74 9.05
C MET A 64 6.62 11.01 8.39
N ILE A 65 5.80 10.81 7.36
CA ILE A 65 4.89 11.82 6.81
C ILE A 65 3.47 11.27 6.89
N VAL A 66 2.50 12.16 7.05
CA VAL A 66 1.08 11.85 6.90
C VAL A 66 0.64 12.38 5.55
N ILE A 67 0.01 11.53 4.74
CA ILE A 67 -0.62 11.91 3.48
C ILE A 67 -2.13 11.80 3.60
N GLU A 68 -2.84 12.71 2.96
CA GLU A 68 -4.29 12.69 2.83
C GLU A 68 -4.66 12.30 1.41
N LEU A 69 -5.52 11.29 1.28
CA LEU A 69 -6.02 10.79 0.01
C LEU A 69 -7.54 10.90 -0.04
N THR A 70 -8.08 11.27 -1.21
CA THR A 70 -9.52 11.22 -1.50
C THR A 70 -9.78 10.45 -2.79
N ASP A 71 -10.78 9.57 -2.80
CA ASP A 71 -11.25 8.83 -3.97
C ASP A 71 -12.63 9.29 -4.46
N HIS A 72 -13.18 10.34 -3.84
CA HIS A 72 -14.43 10.98 -4.23
C HIS A 72 -14.18 12.09 -5.27
N ARG A 73 -14.97 12.08 -6.35
CA ARG A 73 -15.26 13.29 -7.14
C ARG A 73 -16.39 14.06 -6.50
#